data_AF-A0AAV3VCW9-F1
#
_entry.id   AF-A0AAV3VCW9-F1
#
_cell.length_a   1.000
_cell.length_b   1.000
_cell.length_c   1.000
_cell.angle_alpha   90.00
_cell.angle_beta   90.00
_cell.angle_gamma   90.00
#
_symmetry.space_group_name_H-M   'P 1'
#
loop_
_entity.id
_entity.type
_entity.pdbx_description
1 polymer ?
#
loop_
_entity_poly.entity_id
_entity_poly.type
_entity_poly.pdbx_seq_one_letter_code
_entity_poly.pdbx_strand_id
1 'polypeptide(L)' 'MDQAFWAHRLFSKGYSVGTLKEKNLESVDLIKAFKDMENKEYIRNAKEIKNIIESEKGLENVVKYIEKVYKSF' A
#
# COMPACT_ATOMS: atom_id res chain seq x y z
N MET A 1 13.43 -8.29 -7.69
CA MET A 1 12.10 -7.71 -7.42
C MET A 1 11.82 -7.79 -5.94
N ASP A 2 11.38 -6.70 -5.35
CA ASP A 2 11.09 -6.45 -3.92
C ASP A 2 9.60 -6.70 -3.58
N GLN A 3 8.90 -7.46 -4.43
CA GLN A 3 7.46 -7.70 -4.35
C GLN A 3 7.01 -8.28 -3.00
N ALA A 4 7.76 -9.23 -2.42
CA ALA A 4 7.44 -9.81 -1.12
C ALA A 4 7.54 -8.77 0.02
N PHE A 5 8.54 -7.87 -0.06
CA PHE A 5 8.68 -6.77 0.90
C PHE A 5 7.49 -5.83 0.81
N TRP A 6 7.10 -5.41 -0.40
CA TRP A 6 5.95 -4.52 -0.58
C TRP A 6 4.64 -5.18 -0.18
N ALA A 7 4.39 -6.44 -0.54
CA ALA A 7 3.18 -7.15 -0.12
C ALA A 7 3.05 -7.20 1.41
N HIS A 8 4.13 -7.52 2.12
CA HIS A 8 4.13 -7.52 3.59
C HIS A 8 3.92 -6.11 4.15
N ARG A 9 4.57 -5.10 3.58
CA ARG A 9 4.41 -3.70 4.02
C ARG A 9 2.96 -3.23 3.84
N LEU A 10 2.35 -3.49 2.69
CA LEU A 10 0.94 -3.15 2.43
C LEU A 10 0.02 -3.81 3.45
N PHE A 11 0.18 -5.12 3.68
CA PHE A 11 -0.60 -5.85 4.68
C PHE A 11 -0.39 -5.28 6.10
N SER A 12 0.87 -5.05 6.51
CA SER A 12 1.20 -4.53 7.85
C SER A 12 0.62 -3.16 8.13
N LYS A 13 0.39 -2.36 7.09
CA LYS A 13 -0.22 -1.04 7.18
C LYS A 13 -1.74 -1.08 7.03
N GLY A 14 -2.33 -2.27 6.85
CA GLY A 14 -3.77 -2.46 6.67
C GLY A 14 -4.28 -2.09 5.28
N TYR A 15 -3.39 -2.03 4.28
CA TYR A 15 -3.70 -1.54 2.93
C TYR A 15 -4.28 -2.65 2.05
N SER A 16 -4.05 -3.90 2.43
CA SER A 16 -4.46 -5.08 1.68
C SER A 16 -4.87 -6.20 2.63
N VAL A 17 -5.48 -7.23 2.05
CA VAL A 17 -5.64 -8.54 2.69
C VAL A 17 -4.28 -9.22 2.92
N GLY A 18 -4.29 -10.34 3.65
CA GLY A 18 -3.10 -11.12 3.96
C GLY A 18 -2.27 -11.50 2.73
N THR A 19 -0.96 -11.55 2.88
CA THR A 19 -0.04 -11.90 1.79
C THR A 19 -0.20 -13.36 1.39
N LEU A 20 -0.33 -13.63 0.10
CA LEU A 20 -0.30 -14.98 -0.46
C LEU A 20 1.12 -15.35 -0.91
N LYS A 21 1.48 -16.63 -0.75
CA LYS A 21 2.73 -17.17 -1.29
C LYS A 21 2.40 -17.98 -2.53
N GLU A 22 3.14 -17.76 -3.61
CA GLU A 22 2.93 -18.47 -4.88
C GLU A 22 3.20 -19.97 -4.75
N LYS A 23 4.18 -20.34 -3.92
CA LYS A 23 4.49 -21.74 -3.64
C LYS A 23 3.35 -22.39 -2.83
N ASN A 24 2.76 -23.44 -3.40
CA ASN A 24 1.66 -24.22 -2.81
C ASN A 24 0.38 -23.40 -2.61
N LEU A 25 0.11 -22.45 -3.50
CA LEU A 25 -1.14 -21.68 -3.49
C LEU A 25 -2.29 -22.56 -3.98
N GLU A 26 -3.28 -22.78 -3.12
CA GLU A 26 -4.48 -23.55 -3.46
C GLU A 26 -5.66 -22.63 -3.79
N SER A 27 -6.63 -23.15 -4.55
CA SER A 27 -7.86 -22.41 -4.89
C SER A 27 -8.61 -21.94 -3.63
N VAL A 28 -8.53 -22.68 -2.52
CA VAL A 28 -9.18 -22.30 -1.25
C VAL A 28 -8.57 -21.04 -0.63
N ASP A 29 -7.27 -20.83 -0.80
CA ASP A 29 -6.57 -19.64 -0.31
C ASP A 29 -6.97 -18.40 -1.13
N LEU A 30 -7.10 -18.57 -2.45
CA LEU A 30 -7.60 -17.53 -3.34
C LEU A 30 -9.04 -17.13 -3.01
N ILE A 31 -9.93 -18.11 -2.84
CA ILE A 31 -11.33 -17.87 -2.47
C ILE A 31 -11.42 -17.10 -1.15
N LYS A 32 -10.59 -17.47 -0.17
CA LYS A 32 -10.53 -16.76 1.11
C LYS A 32 -10.05 -15.32 0.91
N ALA A 33 -8.97 -15.10 0.17
CA ALA A 33 -8.46 -13.76 -0.09
C ALA A 33 -9.50 -12.87 -0.79
N PHE A 34 -10.24 -13.40 -1.78
CA PHE A 34 -11.31 -12.65 -2.44
C PHE A 34 -12.44 -12.26 -1.49
N LYS A 35 -12.87 -13.18 -0.61
CA LYS A 35 -13.87 -12.86 0.42
C LYS A 35 -13.36 -11.81 1.39
N ASP A 36 -12.10 -11.90 1.80
CA ASP A 36 -11.50 -10.91 2.69
C ASP A 36 -11.44 -9.54 2.01
N MET A 37 -11.21 -9.46 0.69
CA MET A 37 -11.19 -8.18 -0.04
C MET A 37 -12.56 -7.47 -0.06
N GLU A 38 -13.66 -8.21 0.06
CA GLU A 38 -15.01 -7.65 0.17
C GLU A 38 -15.33 -7.14 1.58
N ASN A 39 -14.47 -7.39 2.58
CA ASN A 39 -14.68 -6.92 3.93
C ASN A 39 -14.64 -5.38 3.97
N LYS A 40 -15.72 -4.80 4.50
CA LYS A 40 -15.93 -3.35 4.62
C LYS A 40 -14.82 -2.65 5.38
N GLU A 41 -14.15 -3.32 6.31
CA GLU A 41 -13.04 -2.75 7.06
C GLU A 41 -11.84 -2.46 6.16
N TYR A 42 -11.42 -3.40 5.30
CA TYR A 42 -10.33 -3.16 4.35
C TYR A 42 -10.68 -2.08 3.34
N ILE A 43 -11.92 -2.04 2.86
CA ILE A 43 -12.40 -0.98 1.96
C ILE A 43 -12.36 0.40 2.64
N ARG A 44 -12.82 0.48 3.91
CA ARG A 44 -12.78 1.72 4.69
C ARG A 44 -11.33 2.18 4.90
N ASN A 45 -10.46 1.28 5.34
CA ASN A 45 -9.05 1.58 5.57
C ASN A 45 -8.40 2.09 4.28
N ALA A 46 -8.60 1.41 3.15
CA ALA A 46 -8.05 1.84 1.85
C ALA A 46 -8.46 3.28 1.46
N LYS A 47 -9.71 3.67 1.75
CA LYS A 47 -10.17 5.06 1.54
C LYS A 47 -9.49 6.05 2.48
N GLU A 48 -9.34 5.71 3.75
CA GLU A 48 -8.65 6.56 4.73
C GLU A 48 -7.18 6.78 4.35
N ILE A 49 -6.51 5.71 3.92
CA ILE A 49 -5.12 5.74 3.48
C ILE A 49 -4.96 6.59 2.23
N LYS A 50 -5.88 6.46 1.26
CA LYS A 50 -5.91 7.34 0.08
C LYS A 50 -5.94 8.80 0.50
N ASN A 51 -6.83 9.17 1.43
CA ASN A 51 -6.94 10.54 1.91
C ASN A 51 -5.65 11.02 2.58
N ILE A 52 -4.98 10.16 3.36
CA ILE A 52 -3.67 10.47 3.97
C ILE A 52 -2.64 10.78 2.88
N ILE A 53 -2.47 9.88 1.90
CA ILE A 53 -1.51 10.05 0.79
C ILE A 53 -1.79 11.34 0.02
N GLU A 54 -3.06 11.64 -0.28
CA GLU A 54 -3.44 12.87 -0.98
C GLU A 54 -3.14 14.13 -0.14
N SER A 55 -3.31 14.05 1.18
CA SER A 55 -3.03 15.17 2.09
C SER A 55 -1.53 15.44 2.31
N GLU A 56 -0.66 14.46 2.07
CA GLU A 56 0.79 14.59 2.25
C GLU A 56 1.41 15.58 1.26
N LYS A 57 0.74 15.91 0.15
CA LYS A 57 1.23 16.84 -0.89
C LYS A 57 2.66 16.49 -1.32
N GLY A 58 2.85 15.19 -1.60
CA GLY A 58 4.17 14.61 -1.84
C GLY A 58 4.92 15.29 -2.99
N LEU A 59 4.21 15.66 -4.06
CA LEU A 59 4.81 16.32 -5.21
C LEU A 59 5.35 17.70 -4.85
N GLU A 60 4.54 18.52 -4.18
CA GLU A 60 4.91 19.87 -3.76
C GLU A 60 6.09 19.84 -2.78
N ASN A 61 6.12 18.86 -1.88
CA ASN A 61 7.22 18.68 -0.95
C ASN A 61 8.52 18.28 -1.66
N VAL A 62 8.44 17.40 -2.66
CA VAL A 62 9.59 17.00 -3.47
C VAL A 62 10.13 18.19 -4.28
N VAL A 63 9.26 18.97 -4.93
CA VAL A 63 9.67 20.17 -5.67
C VAL A 63 10.40 21.14 -4.75
N LYS A 64 9.84 21.46 -3.58
CA LYS A 64 10.49 22.35 -2.59
C LYS A 64 11.84 21.81 -2.13
N TYR A 65 11.94 20.49 -1.93
CA TYR A 65 13.19 19.85 -1.54
C TYR A 65 14.26 20.00 -2.63
N ILE A 66 13.92 19.72 -3.89
CA ILE A 66 14.83 19.86 -5.03
C ILE A 66 15.29 21.31 -5.18
N GLU A 67 14.38 22.28 -5.10
CA GLU A 67 14.72 23.72 -5.14
C GLU A 67 15.68 24.11 -4.01
N LYS A 68 15.44 23.62 -2.79
CA LYS A 68 16.31 23.86 -1.65
C LYS A 68 17.71 23.31 -1.90
N VAL A 69 17.81 22.07 -2.36
CA VAL A 69 19.10 21.43 -2.65
C VAL A 69 19.84 22.23 -3.73
N TYR A 70 19.17 22.58 -4.83
CA TYR A 70 19.77 23.36 -5.91
C TYR A 70 20.30 24.72 -5.46
N LYS A 71 19.54 25.47 -4.64
CA LYS A 71 19.96 26.78 -4.10
C LYS A 71 21.07 26.70 -3.04
N SER A 72 21.34 25.49 -2.53
CA SER A 72 22.38 25.24 -1.53
C SER A 72 23.73 24.83 -2.17
N PHE A 73 23.77 24.68 -3.49
CA PHE A 73 24.99 24.59 -4.30
C PHE A 73 25.43 25.99 -4.75
#